data_AF-A0AAE4WIT9-F1
#
_entry.id   AF-A0AAE4WIT9-F1
#
_cell.length_a   1.000
_cell.length_b   1.000
_cell.length_c   1.000
_cell.angle_alpha   90.00
_cell.angle_beta   90.00
_cell.angle_gamma   90.00
#
_symmetry.space_group_name_H-M   'P 1'
#
loop_
_entity.id
_entity.type
_entity.pdbx_description
1 polymer ?
#
loop_
_entity_poly.entity_id
_entity_poly.type
_entity_poly.pdbx_seq_one_letter_code
_entity_poly.pdbx_strand_id
1 'polypeptide(L)' 'MSDLSLAQNHAFDLARTLMVPVTLFEIDGEIGVMPSAEYDGDEDAIINDYDPWEIMATSR' A
#
# COMPACT_ATOMS: atom_id res chain seq x y z
N MET A 1 4.92 11.36 -11.72
CA MET A 1 3.46 11.11 -11.75
C MET A 1 3.13 9.68 -12.18
N SER A 2 3.89 9.06 -13.10
CA SER A 2 3.67 7.66 -13.50
C SER A 2 4.08 6.63 -12.44
N ASP A 3 5.08 6.93 -11.62
CA ASP A 3 5.61 5.98 -10.62
C ASP A 3 4.67 5.77 -9.44
N LEU A 4 3.99 6.85 -9.00
CA LEU A 4 3.02 6.77 -7.90
C LEU A 4 1.80 5.94 -8.29
N SER A 5 1.21 6.15 -9.46
CA SER A 5 0.04 5.37 -9.89
C SER A 5 0.41 3.90 -10.11
N LEU A 6 1.61 3.62 -10.61
CA LEU A 6 2.13 2.25 -10.72
C LEU A 6 2.28 1.60 -9.34
N ALA A 7 2.85 2.31 -8.37
CA ALA A 7 3.03 1.82 -7.01
C ALA A 7 1.68 1.59 -6.29
N GLN A 8 0.71 2.49 -6.47
CA GLN A 8 -0.65 2.32 -5.94
C GLN A 8 -1.34 1.08 -6.50
N ASN A 9 -1.23 0.83 -7.81
CA ASN A 9 -1.77 -0.39 -8.42
C ASN A 9 -1.06 -1.64 -7.90
N HIS A 10 0.27 -1.59 -7.77
CA HIS A 10 1.04 -2.71 -7.23
C HIS A 10 0.67 -3.01 -5.78
N ALA A 11 0.55 -1.99 -4.92
CA ALA A 11 0.16 -2.15 -3.52
C ALA A 11 -1.26 -2.73 -3.40
N PHE A 12 -2.20 -2.25 -4.22
CA PHE A 12 -3.56 -2.77 -4.29
C PHE A 12 -3.60 -4.26 -4.69
N ASP A 13 -2.87 -4.64 -5.74
CA ASP A 13 -2.81 -6.04 -6.20
C ASP A 13 -2.08 -6.94 -5.20
N LEU A 14 -1.04 -6.42 -4.53
CA LEU A 14 -0.29 -7.15 -3.51
C LEU A 14 -1.17 -7.44 -2.29
N ALA A 15 -1.91 -6.44 -1.78
CA ALA A 15 -2.83 -6.60 -0.65
C ALA A 15 -3.86 -7.71 -0.93
N ARG A 16 -4.46 -7.70 -2.12
CA ARG A 16 -5.45 -8.71 -2.54
C ARG A 16 -4.84 -10.10 -2.75
N THR A 17 -3.60 -10.17 -3.23
CA THR A 17 -2.91 -11.44 -3.47
C THR A 17 -2.48 -12.11 -2.17
N LEU A 18 -1.93 -11.34 -1.24
CA LEU A 18 -1.46 -11.84 0.05
C LEU A 18 -2.57 -11.94 1.09
N MET A 19 -3.69 -11.24 0.90
CA MET A 19 -4.79 -11.13 1.86
C MET A 19 -4.32 -10.56 3.22
N VAL A 20 -3.41 -9.58 3.17
CA VAL A 20 -2.96 -8.79 4.34
C VAL A 20 -2.95 -7.30 4.00
N PRO A 21 -3.06 -6.39 4.99
CA PRO A 21 -2.89 -4.96 4.77
C PRO A 21 -1.51 -4.64 4.24
N VAL A 22 -1.43 -3.70 3.32
CA VAL A 22 -0.19 -3.22 2.71
C VAL A 22 -0.11 -1.72 2.83
N THR A 23 1.05 -1.21 3.24
CA THR A 23 1.34 0.21 3.38
C THR A 23 2.19 0.66 2.19
N LEU A 24 1.73 1.73 1.53
CA LEU A 24 2.47 2.49 0.53
C LEU A 24 3.02 3.75 1.20
N PHE A 25 4.33 3.96 1.12
CA PHE A 25 5.01 5.07 1.77
C PHE A 25 6.07 5.68 0.85
N GLU A 26 6.50 6.90 1.15
CA GLU A 26 7.59 7.58 0.45
C GLU A 26 8.62 8.12 1.43
N ILE A 27 9.89 7.77 1.21
CA ILE A 27 11.02 8.23 2.01
C ILE A 27 12.06 8.77 1.05
N ASP A 28 12.51 10.01 1.28
CA ASP A 28 13.54 10.69 0.47
C ASP A 28 13.27 10.67 -1.05
N GLY A 29 12.01 10.67 -1.46
CA GLY A 29 11.58 10.64 -2.86
C GLY A 29 11.53 9.24 -3.49
N GLU A 30 11.78 8.19 -2.71
CA GLU A 30 11.63 6.80 -3.12
C GLU A 30 10.33 6.19 -2.57
N ILE A 31 9.61 5.45 -3.42
CA ILE A 31 8.33 4.84 -3.06
C ILE A 31 8.57 3.38 -2.66
N GLY A 32 8.10 3.03 -1.46
CA GLY A 32 8.14 1.69 -0.90
C GLY A 32 6.75 1.10 -0.70
N VAL A 33 6.66 -0.23 -0.77
CA VAL A 33 5.43 -0.99 -0.52
C VAL A 33 5.79 -2.23 0.30
N MET A 34 5.09 -2.46 1.41
CA MET A 34 5.29 -3.67 2.24
C MET A 34 4.04 -3.99 3.07
N PRO A 35 3.91 -5.21 3.62
CA PRO A 35 2.84 -5.53 4.56
C PRO A 35 2.82 -4.54 5.73
N SER A 36 1.66 -4.01 6.10
CA SER A 36 1.58 -2.96 7.15
C SER A 36 2.11 -3.42 8.50
N ALA A 37 2.07 -4.73 8.78
CA ALA A 37 2.65 -5.30 10.00
C ALA A 37 4.19 -5.28 10.03
N GLU A 38 4.83 -5.10 8.88
CA GLU A 38 6.29 -4.97 8.74
C GLU A 38 6.76 -3.51 8.68
N TYR A 39 5.83 -2.57 8.51
CA TYR A 39 6.14 -1.15 8.49
C TYR A 39 6.32 -0.62 9.92
N ASP A 40 7.53 -0.16 10.24
CA ASP A 40 7.90 0.47 11.52
C ASP A 40 8.39 1.92 11.35
N GLY A 41 8.13 2.50 10.16
CA GLY A 41 8.52 3.85 9.79
C GLY A 41 7.60 4.95 10.35
N ASP A 42 7.77 6.15 9.80
CA ASP A 42 6.99 7.33 10.21
C ASP A 42 5.60 7.32 9.57
N GLU A 43 4.55 7.56 10.37
CA GLU A 43 3.18 7.69 9.86
C GLU A 43 3.06 8.85 8.84
N ASP A 44 3.88 9.90 8.98
CA ASP A 44 3.90 11.04 8.05
C ASP A 44 4.45 10.65 6.66
N ALA A 45 5.19 9.54 6.55
CA ALA A 45 5.70 9.01 5.29
C ALA A 45 4.68 8.11 4.57
N ILE A 46 3.57 7.74 5.23
CA ILE A 46 2.52 6.91 4.64
C ILE A 46 1.73 7.71 3.62
N ILE A 47 1.71 7.22 2.38
CA ILE A 47 0.87 7.76 1.32
C ILE A 47 -0.54 7.17 1.41
N ASN A 48 -0.63 5.84 1.57
CA ASN A 48 -1.91 5.15 1.68
C ASN A 48 -1.75 3.73 2.26
N ASP A 49 -2.79 3.25 2.93
CA ASP A 49 -2.95 1.86 3.33
C ASP A 49 -4.01 1.16 2.48
N TYR A 50 -3.72 -0.10 2.17
CA TYR A 50 -4.59 -0.97 1.38
C TYR A 50 -5.03 -2.15 2.23
N ASP A 51 -6.24 -2.05 2.79
CA ASP A 51 -6.88 -3.14 3.50
C ASP A 51 -7.57 -4.10 2.49
N PRO A 52 -7.16 -5.38 2.42
CA PRO A 52 -7.71 -6.33 1.45
C PRO A 52 -9.19 -6.65 1.72
N TRP A 53 -9.68 -6.57 2.94
CA TRP A 53 -11.07 -6.86 3.30
C TRP A 53 -11.99 -5.70 2.88
N GLU A 54 -11.55 -4.45 3.07
CA GLU A 54 -12.26 -3.25 2.59
C GLU A 54 -12.34 -3.21 1.05
N ILE A 55 -11.23 -3.57 0.38
CA ILE A 55 -11.16 -3.65 -1.09
C ILE A 55 -12.17 -4.67 -1.63
N MET A 56 -12.25 -5.84 -1.00
CA MET A 56 -13.14 -6.92 -1.44
C MET A 56 -14.60 -6.62 -1.11
N ALA A 57 -14.88 -5.90 -0.01
CA ALA A 57 -16.22 -5.45 0.34
C ALA A 57 -16.76 -4.40 -0.64
N THR A 58 -15.88 -3.54 -1.15
CA THR A 58 -16.24 -2.47 -2.11
C THR A 58 -16.48 -3.01 -3.54
N SER A 59 -15.99 -4.21 -3.84
CA SER A 59 -16.18 -4.85 -5.17
C SER A 59 -17.51 -5.60 -5.32
N ARG A 60 -18.43 -5.48 -4.36
CA ARG A 60 -19.72 -6.19 -4.33
C ARG A 60 -20.89 -5.37 -4.85
#